data_AF-A0A967TJS4-F1
#
_entry.id   AF-A0A967TJS4-F1
#
_cell.length_a   1.000
_cell.length_b   1.000
_cell.length_c   1.000
_cell.angle_alpha   90.00
_cell.angle_beta   90.00
_cell.angle_gamma   90.00
#
_symmetry.space_group_name_H-M   'P 1'
#
loop_
_entity.id
_entity.type
_entity.pdbx_description
1 polymer ?
#
loop_
_entity_poly.entity_id
_entity_poly.type
_entity_poly.pdbx_seq_one_letter_code
_entity_poly.pdbx_strand_id
1 'polypeptide(L)'
;MELARILDLSPGREEARRRGDLVHAWCRLVGWLDEEGIPREEILAETARRVAPEMAPEEVEALAEEFPVWLDRPEVRAALAREEIDRWARPGVGTPALELHREQPFAVRLGEEIVQGVIDRLVLVRDREAGGGAEAVPSAARILDFKTDALDPHDQEAVEARIERYRPQLDAYRRAVVRIHGLEPGRVDAALVFLSAGIVREV
;
A
#
# COMPACT_ATOMS: atom_id res chain seq x y z
N MET A 1 -12.02 18.30 -16.88
CA MET A 1 -13.16 18.55 -15.97
C MET A 1 -13.80 17.22 -15.62
N GLU A 2 -14.12 17.08 -14.33
CA GLU A 2 -14.92 16.00 -13.71
C GLU A 2 -14.21 14.66 -13.39
N LEU A 3 -13.34 14.68 -12.38
CA LEU A 3 -13.06 13.51 -11.52
C LEU A 3 -14.13 13.44 -10.42
N ALA A 4 -15.40 13.37 -10.82
CA ALA A 4 -16.44 12.89 -9.93
C ALA A 4 -16.29 11.37 -9.86
N ARG A 5 -15.86 10.84 -8.71
CA ARG A 5 -16.18 9.45 -8.35
C ARG A 5 -17.69 9.34 -8.44
N ILE A 6 -18.22 8.79 -9.53
CA ILE A 6 -19.62 8.36 -9.58
C ILE A 6 -19.75 7.32 -8.46
N LEU A 7 -20.37 7.75 -7.37
CA LEU A 7 -20.89 6.88 -6.32
C LEU A 7 -22.09 6.14 -6.93
N ASP A 8 -21.81 5.14 -7.75
CA ASP A 8 -22.69 3.98 -7.90
C ASP A 8 -22.82 3.35 -6.51
N LEU A 9 -24.00 3.49 -5.92
CA LEU A 9 -24.40 3.06 -4.58
C LEU A 9 -25.11 1.70 -4.61
N SER A 10 -24.84 0.86 -5.62
CA SER A 10 -25.38 -0.51 -5.63
C SER A 10 -24.93 -1.28 -4.38
N PRO A 11 -25.82 -2.07 -3.74
CA PRO A 11 -25.53 -2.74 -2.47
C PRO A 11 -24.23 -3.56 -2.47
N GLY A 12 -23.95 -4.27 -3.57
CA GLY A 12 -22.71 -5.05 -3.72
C GLY A 12 -21.44 -4.20 -3.83
N ARG A 13 -21.51 -2.97 -4.35
CA ARG A 13 -20.36 -2.04 -4.40
C ARG A 13 -20.09 -1.42 -3.04
N GLU A 14 -21.13 -1.16 -2.26
CA GLU A 14 -20.99 -0.67 -0.89
C GLU A 14 -20.36 -1.72 0.03
N GLU A 15 -20.79 -2.98 -0.10
CA GLU A 15 -20.21 -4.12 0.61
C GLU A 15 -18.74 -4.34 0.23
N ALA A 16 -18.42 -4.36 -1.07
CA ALA A 16 -17.03 -4.45 -1.54
C ALA A 16 -16.16 -3.30 -1.03
N ARG A 17 -16.73 -2.08 -0.95
CA ARG A 17 -16.03 -0.93 -0.37
C ARG A 17 -15.79 -1.10 1.12
N ARG A 18 -16.79 -1.51 1.91
CA ARG A 18 -16.64 -1.76 3.36
C ARG A 18 -15.59 -2.84 3.63
N ARG A 19 -15.60 -3.93 2.87
CA ARG A 19 -14.58 -4.98 2.91
C ARG A 19 -13.19 -4.41 2.62
N GLY A 20 -13.06 -3.59 1.58
CA GLY A 20 -11.82 -2.88 1.26
C GLY A 20 -11.35 -2.00 2.41
N ASP A 21 -12.22 -1.12 2.91
CA ASP A 21 -11.91 -0.17 3.99
C ASP A 21 -11.41 -0.90 5.25
N LEU A 22 -12.01 -2.05 5.62
CA LEU A 22 -11.54 -2.88 6.73
C LEU A 22 -10.15 -3.49 6.46
N VAL A 23 -9.93 -4.05 5.27
CA VAL A 23 -8.63 -4.64 4.92
C VAL A 23 -7.52 -3.58 4.92
N HIS A 24 -7.77 -2.37 4.40
CA HIS A 24 -6.83 -1.25 4.49
C HIS A 24 -6.54 -0.86 5.94
N ALA A 25 -7.57 -0.83 6.80
CA ALA A 25 -7.38 -0.59 8.23
C ALA A 25 -6.50 -1.65 8.90
N TRP A 26 -6.57 -2.92 8.48
CA TRP A 26 -5.66 -3.97 8.94
C TRP A 26 -4.27 -3.86 8.34
N CYS A 27 -4.13 -3.56 7.04
CA CYS A 27 -2.85 -3.27 6.39
C CYS A 27 -2.10 -2.12 7.09
N ARG A 28 -2.81 -1.13 7.62
CA ARG A 28 -2.22 -0.06 8.44
C ARG A 28 -1.51 -0.56 9.70
N LEU A 29 -1.93 -1.71 10.25
CA LEU A 29 -1.31 -2.32 11.43
C LEU A 29 -0.02 -3.07 11.06
N VAL A 30 0.11 -3.51 9.81
CA VAL A 30 1.24 -4.33 9.36
C VAL A 30 2.50 -3.48 9.27
N GLY A 31 3.48 -3.79 10.12
CA GLY A 31 4.81 -3.20 10.08
C GLY A 31 5.71 -3.89 9.06
N TRP A 32 6.93 -4.26 9.44
CA TRP A 32 7.77 -5.17 8.66
C TRP A 32 7.49 -6.62 9.06
N LEU A 33 7.08 -7.49 8.12
CA LEU A 33 6.63 -8.85 8.48
C LEU A 33 7.75 -9.75 9.01
N ASP A 34 8.99 -9.49 8.59
CA ASP A 34 10.21 -10.18 9.03
C ASP A 34 10.72 -9.70 10.41
N GLU A 35 10.19 -8.59 10.94
CA GLU A 35 10.55 -8.07 12.27
C GLU A 35 9.40 -8.19 13.27
N GLU A 36 8.19 -7.79 12.86
CA GLU A 36 7.01 -7.68 13.73
C GLU A 36 6.01 -8.84 13.56
N GLY A 37 6.11 -9.57 12.44
CA GLY A 37 5.16 -10.63 12.11
C GLY A 37 3.77 -10.13 11.70
N ILE A 38 2.82 -11.06 11.62
CA ILE A 38 1.42 -10.78 11.30
C ILE A 38 0.71 -10.23 12.56
N PRO A 39 -0.14 -9.18 12.45
CA PRO A 39 -0.90 -8.68 13.59
C PRO A 39 -1.74 -9.79 14.23
N ARG A 40 -1.75 -9.82 15.57
CA ARG A 40 -2.54 -10.80 16.33
C ARG A 40 -4.03 -10.63 16.08
N GLU A 41 -4.75 -11.74 16.11
CA GLU A 41 -6.20 -11.81 15.88
C GLU A 41 -6.98 -10.82 16.77
N GLU A 42 -6.58 -10.65 18.04
CA GLU A 42 -7.28 -9.74 18.95
C GLU A 42 -7.22 -8.28 18.47
N ILE A 43 -6.10 -7.88 17.83
CA ILE A 43 -5.90 -6.53 17.28
C ILE A 43 -6.73 -6.36 16.00
N LEU A 44 -6.82 -7.40 15.17
CA LEU A 44 -7.66 -7.40 13.97
C LEU A 44 -9.14 -7.23 14.36
N ALA A 45 -9.60 -8.00 15.35
CA ALA A 45 -10.96 -7.93 15.87
C ALA A 45 -11.27 -6.56 16.52
N GLU A 46 -10.34 -6.00 17.30
CA GLU A 46 -10.50 -4.64 17.87
C GLU A 46 -10.61 -3.58 16.78
N THR A 47 -9.78 -3.68 15.74
CA THR A 47 -9.82 -2.76 14.62
C THR A 47 -11.14 -2.87 13.87
N ALA A 48 -11.62 -4.09 13.60
CA ALA A 48 -12.90 -4.31 12.93
C ALA A 48 -14.07 -3.69 13.69
N ARG A 49 -14.14 -3.89 15.02
CA ARG A 49 -15.18 -3.26 15.87
C ARG A 49 -15.19 -1.73 15.76
N ARG A 50 -14.03 -1.11 15.56
CA ARG A 50 -13.90 0.35 15.47
C ARG A 50 -14.20 0.90 14.08
N VAL A 51 -13.77 0.22 13.02
CA VAL A 51 -13.80 0.76 11.65
C VAL A 51 -14.96 0.22 10.81
N ALA A 52 -15.50 -0.94 11.17
CA ALA A 52 -16.58 -1.61 10.46
C ALA A 52 -17.64 -2.16 11.44
N PRO A 53 -18.21 -1.33 12.35
CA PRO A 53 -19.17 -1.80 13.35
C PRO A 53 -20.48 -2.36 12.77
N GLU A 54 -20.79 -2.01 11.52
CA GLU A 54 -22.00 -2.44 10.79
C GLU A 54 -21.78 -3.71 9.95
N MET A 55 -20.54 -4.23 9.88
CA MET A 55 -20.24 -5.46 9.14
C MET A 55 -20.70 -6.68 9.95
N ALA A 56 -21.22 -7.71 9.28
CA ALA A 56 -21.70 -8.90 9.99
C ALA A 56 -20.52 -9.59 10.71
N PRO A 57 -20.69 -10.06 11.96
CA PRO A 57 -19.62 -10.73 12.70
C PRO A 57 -18.97 -11.89 11.93
N GLU A 58 -19.78 -12.69 11.23
CA GLU A 58 -19.33 -13.83 10.44
C GLU A 58 -18.47 -13.41 9.24
N GLU A 59 -18.78 -12.26 8.62
CA GLU A 59 -17.98 -11.70 7.53
C GLU A 59 -16.62 -11.21 8.03
N VAL A 60 -16.59 -10.57 9.20
CA VAL A 60 -15.37 -10.10 9.85
C VAL A 60 -14.49 -11.28 10.25
N GLU A 61 -15.07 -12.33 10.83
CA GLU A 61 -14.37 -13.56 11.23
C GLU A 61 -13.73 -14.24 10.01
N ALA A 62 -14.50 -14.47 8.95
CA ALA A 62 -13.98 -15.05 7.71
C ALA A 62 -12.82 -14.21 7.11
N LEU A 63 -12.96 -12.88 7.11
CA LEU A 63 -11.91 -11.98 6.67
C LEU A 63 -10.65 -12.02 7.56
N ALA A 64 -10.83 -12.14 8.87
CA ALA A 64 -9.73 -12.22 9.83
C ALA A 64 -8.97 -13.55 9.73
N GLU A 65 -9.63 -14.63 9.29
CA GLU A 65 -8.99 -15.91 8.95
C GLU A 65 -8.22 -15.82 7.61
N GLU A 66 -8.78 -15.16 6.60
CA GLU A 66 -8.17 -15.02 5.28
C GLU A 66 -6.94 -14.09 5.27
N PHE A 67 -7.00 -12.99 6.02
CA PHE A 67 -5.99 -11.92 5.95
C PHE A 67 -4.56 -12.41 6.29
N PRO A 68 -4.31 -13.17 7.37
CA PRO A 68 -3.01 -13.79 7.63
C PRO A 68 -2.52 -14.68 6.48
N VAL A 69 -3.42 -15.44 5.86
CA VAL A 69 -3.08 -16.33 4.74
C VAL A 69 -2.63 -15.51 3.53
N TRP A 70 -3.23 -14.35 3.25
CA TRP A 70 -2.77 -13.46 2.19
C TRP A 70 -1.38 -12.89 2.46
N LEU A 71 -1.12 -12.48 3.71
CA LEU A 71 0.18 -11.93 4.12
C LEU A 71 1.30 -12.98 4.09
N ASP A 72 0.97 -14.27 4.23
CA ASP A 72 1.94 -15.35 4.18
C ASP A 72 2.35 -15.75 2.76
N ARG A 73 1.63 -15.27 1.74
CA ARG A 73 1.95 -15.62 0.34
C ARG A 73 3.33 -15.09 -0.05
N PRO A 74 4.15 -15.86 -0.79
CA PRO A 74 5.57 -15.53 -0.98
C PRO A 74 5.85 -14.11 -1.49
N GLU A 75 5.17 -13.66 -2.55
CA GLU A 75 5.38 -12.33 -3.13
C GLU A 75 4.92 -11.21 -2.17
N VAL A 76 3.78 -11.41 -1.49
CA VAL A 76 3.23 -10.43 -0.53
C VAL A 76 4.15 -10.33 0.69
N ARG A 77 4.56 -11.48 1.25
CA ARG A 77 5.48 -11.55 2.39
C ARG A 77 6.80 -10.87 2.07
N ALA A 78 7.37 -11.13 0.89
CA ALA A 78 8.61 -10.50 0.45
C ALA A 78 8.46 -8.97 0.28
N ALA A 79 7.39 -8.50 -0.36
CA ALA A 79 7.15 -7.07 -0.56
C ALA A 79 6.97 -6.28 0.76
N LEU A 80 6.55 -6.96 1.84
CA LEU A 80 6.36 -6.39 3.17
C LEU A 80 7.50 -6.69 4.15
N ALA A 81 8.57 -7.34 3.68
CA ALA A 81 9.79 -7.59 4.45
C ALA A 81 10.74 -6.39 4.38
N ARG A 82 11.32 -6.02 5.52
CA ARG A 82 12.32 -4.97 5.61
C ARG A 82 13.56 -5.32 4.79
N GLU A 83 13.98 -6.59 4.86
CA GLU A 83 15.17 -7.08 4.15
C GLU A 83 15.07 -6.88 2.63
N GLU A 84 13.89 -7.08 2.03
CA GLU A 84 13.69 -6.91 0.60
C GLU A 84 13.81 -5.44 0.19
N ILE A 85 13.29 -4.52 1.01
CA ILE A 85 13.42 -3.08 0.76
C ILE A 85 14.87 -2.63 0.92
N ASP A 86 15.58 -3.14 1.94
CA ASP A 86 17.00 -2.88 2.12
C ASP A 86 17.82 -3.33 0.90
N ARG A 87 17.52 -4.51 0.33
CA ARG A 87 18.14 -4.99 -0.92
C ARG A 87 17.82 -4.06 -2.11
N TRP A 88 16.55 -3.70 -2.27
CA TRP A 88 16.10 -2.82 -3.35
C TRP A 88 16.73 -1.42 -3.26
N ALA A 89 16.91 -0.87 -2.06
CA ALA A 89 17.51 0.44 -1.81
C ALA A 89 18.99 0.57 -2.26
N ARG A 90 19.60 -0.54 -2.73
CA ARG A 90 20.98 -0.66 -3.23
C ARG A 90 22.01 -0.18 -2.19
N PRO A 91 22.43 -1.03 -1.24
CA PRO A 91 23.48 -0.68 -0.28
C PRO A 91 24.83 -0.56 -1.01
N GLY A 92 25.12 0.64 -1.52
CA GLY A 92 26.43 0.99 -2.06
C GLY A 92 27.40 1.43 -0.95
N VAL A 93 26.87 2.05 0.11
CA VAL A 93 27.62 2.46 1.31
C VAL A 93 26.66 2.45 2.51
N GLY A 94 26.93 1.58 3.50
CA GLY A 94 26.18 1.51 4.74
C GLY A 94 24.76 0.91 4.66
N THR A 95 24.12 0.81 5.83
CA THR A 95 22.71 0.37 5.96
C THR A 95 21.80 1.59 5.84
N PRO A 96 20.86 1.64 4.88
CA PRO A 96 19.95 2.76 4.74
C PRO A 96 19.02 2.87 5.96
N ALA A 97 18.62 4.09 6.30
CA ALA A 97 17.51 4.31 7.21
C ALA A 97 16.20 4.22 6.42
N LEU A 98 15.32 3.29 6.80
CA LEU A 98 14.00 3.13 6.18
C LEU A 98 12.94 3.76 7.08
N GLU A 99 12.15 4.66 6.52
CA GLU A 99 10.99 5.25 7.18
C GLU A 99 9.70 4.70 6.55
N LEU A 100 8.89 4.01 7.36
CA LEU A 100 7.65 3.37 6.93
C LEU A 100 6.44 4.23 7.30
N HIS A 101 5.73 4.70 6.29
CA HIS A 101 4.41 5.33 6.43
C HIS A 101 3.31 4.38 5.94
N ARG A 102 2.16 4.42 6.62
CA ARG A 102 1.01 3.55 6.37
C ARG A 102 -0.27 4.37 6.40
N GLU A 103 -1.14 4.18 5.42
CA GLU A 103 -2.35 4.99 5.23
C GLU A 103 -2.04 6.49 5.31
N GLN A 104 -1.04 6.93 4.54
CA GLN A 104 -0.50 8.29 4.57
C GLN A 104 -1.37 9.23 3.72
N PRO A 105 -2.18 10.11 4.31
CA PRO A 105 -2.92 11.09 3.54
C PRO A 105 -1.96 12.11 2.91
N PHE A 106 -2.33 12.62 1.74
CA PHE A 106 -1.63 13.72 1.10
C PHE A 106 -2.60 14.66 0.38
N ALA A 107 -2.18 15.90 0.25
CA ALA A 107 -2.79 16.88 -0.62
C ALA A 107 -1.66 17.75 -1.21
N VAL A 108 -1.52 17.74 -2.53
CA VAL A 108 -0.42 18.41 -3.22
C VAL A 108 -0.92 19.10 -4.47
N ARG A 109 -0.38 20.29 -4.73
CA ARG A 109 -0.64 21.00 -5.98
C ARG A 109 0.29 20.48 -7.07
N LEU A 110 -0.27 19.93 -8.14
CA LEU A 110 0.43 19.51 -9.35
C LEU A 110 -0.05 20.40 -10.51
N GLY A 111 0.76 21.38 -10.89
CA GLY A 111 0.34 22.42 -11.84
C GLY A 111 -0.79 23.27 -11.27
N GLU A 112 -1.93 23.33 -11.97
CA GLU A 112 -3.13 24.05 -11.55
C GLU A 112 -4.08 23.20 -10.71
N GLU A 113 -3.86 21.89 -10.62
CA GLU A 113 -4.74 20.95 -9.93
C GLU A 113 -4.26 20.66 -8.51
N ILE A 114 -5.20 20.41 -7.60
CA ILE A 114 -4.92 19.81 -6.29
C ILE A 114 -5.24 18.33 -6.40
N VAL A 115 -4.24 17.50 -6.18
CA VAL A 115 -4.38 16.05 -6.08
C VAL A 115 -4.34 15.67 -4.61
N GLN A 116 -5.33 14.89 -4.18
CA GLN A 116 -5.44 14.38 -2.82
C GLN A 116 -5.73 12.89 -2.83
N GLY A 117 -5.25 12.19 -1.81
CA GLY A 117 -5.44 10.75 -1.68
C GLY A 117 -4.82 10.23 -0.40
N VAL A 118 -4.78 8.90 -0.30
CA VAL A 118 -4.13 8.17 0.78
C VAL A 118 -3.24 7.12 0.14
N ILE A 119 -1.96 7.12 0.51
CA ILE A 119 -1.00 6.11 0.07
C ILE A 119 -1.01 5.00 1.11
N ASP A 120 -1.37 3.79 0.70
CA ASP A 120 -1.53 2.65 1.62
C ASP A 120 -0.23 2.34 2.37
N ARG A 121 0.88 2.27 1.64
CA ARG A 121 2.21 2.09 2.20
C ARG A 121 3.25 2.84 1.39
N LEU A 122 4.03 3.66 2.09
CA LEU A 122 5.14 4.43 1.54
C LEU A 122 6.38 4.15 2.37
N VAL A 123 7.46 3.74 1.73
CA VAL A 123 8.77 3.60 2.36
C VAL A 123 9.68 4.67 1.80
N LEU A 124 10.27 5.49 2.68
CA LEU A 124 11.32 6.44 2.30
C LEU A 124 12.68 5.86 2.69
N VAL A 125 13.63 5.92 1.77
CA VAL A 125 15.02 5.52 1.97
C VAL A 125 15.82 6.77 2.27
N ARG A 126 16.58 6.78 3.36
CA ARG A 126 17.42 7.92 3.76
C ARG A 126 18.86 7.46 3.96
N ASP A 127 19.79 8.22 3.39
CA ASP A 127 21.22 7.93 3.50
C ASP A 127 21.73 8.43 4.86
N ARG A 128 22.07 7.50 5.75
CA ARG A 128 22.51 7.82 7.12
C ARG A 128 23.85 8.56 7.17
N GLU A 129 24.68 8.40 6.13
CA GLU A 129 26.01 9.02 6.03
C GLU A 129 25.98 10.47 5.51
N ALA A 130 24.87 10.94 4.96
CA ALA A 130 24.74 12.30 4.41
C ALA A 130 24.64 13.40 5.51
N GLY A 131 24.75 13.04 6.79
CA GLY A 131 24.85 13.99 7.91
C GLY A 131 23.58 14.80 8.21
N GLY A 132 22.55 14.73 7.36
CA GLY A 132 21.22 15.25 7.66
C GLY A 132 20.43 14.21 8.43
N GLY A 133 19.96 14.53 9.62
CA GLY A 133 19.11 13.64 10.42
C GLY A 133 17.75 13.38 9.76
N ALA A 134 16.68 13.35 10.57
CA ALA A 134 15.31 13.11 10.06
C ALA A 134 14.82 14.12 8.99
N GLU A 135 15.51 15.25 8.84
CA GLU A 135 15.18 16.33 7.90
C GLU A 135 15.88 16.22 6.52
N ALA A 136 16.77 15.24 6.32
CA ALA A 136 17.41 15.05 5.01
C ALA A 136 16.36 14.75 3.92
N VAL A 137 16.63 15.12 2.67
CA VAL A 137 15.81 14.65 1.54
C VAL A 137 16.02 13.14 1.39
N PRO A 138 14.97 12.30 1.28
CA PRO A 138 15.15 10.87 1.00
C PRO A 138 15.95 10.65 -0.28
N SER A 139 16.69 9.55 -0.40
CA SER A 139 17.42 9.17 -1.61
C SER A 139 16.56 8.36 -2.59
N ALA A 140 15.52 7.69 -2.07
CA ALA A 140 14.52 6.98 -2.85
C ALA A 140 13.20 6.82 -2.07
N ALA A 141 12.14 6.40 -2.76
CA ALA A 141 10.89 5.99 -2.14
C ALA A 141 10.26 4.79 -2.86
N ARG A 142 9.54 3.95 -2.13
CA ARG A 142 8.75 2.85 -2.69
C ARG A 142 7.31 2.92 -2.19
N ILE A 143 6.37 2.90 -3.13
CA ILE A 143 4.93 2.90 -2.88
C ILE A 143 4.42 1.47 -3.07
N LEU A 144 3.65 0.97 -2.11
CA LEU A 144 2.86 -0.24 -2.28
C LEU A 144 1.38 0.13 -2.10
N ASP A 145 0.57 -0.28 -3.07
CA ASP A 145 -0.86 -0.01 -3.12
C ASP A 145 -1.61 -1.35 -3.07
N PHE A 146 -2.38 -1.56 -2.00
CA PHE A 146 -3.05 -2.81 -1.69
C PHE A 146 -4.35 -2.96 -2.48
N LYS A 147 -4.61 -4.19 -2.89
CA LYS A 147 -5.78 -4.57 -3.69
C LYS A 147 -6.35 -5.87 -3.16
N THR A 148 -7.67 -5.87 -2.96
CA THR A 148 -8.44 -7.03 -2.49
C THR A 148 -9.17 -7.74 -3.61
N ASP A 149 -9.01 -7.25 -4.84
CA ASP A 149 -9.56 -7.80 -6.08
C ASP A 149 -9.35 -9.31 -6.16
N ALA A 150 -10.44 -10.06 -6.35
CA ALA A 150 -10.35 -11.47 -6.71
C ALA A 150 -9.80 -11.59 -8.15
N LEU A 151 -8.60 -12.16 -8.27
CA LEU A 151 -7.93 -12.44 -9.54
C LEU A 151 -7.40 -13.88 -9.51
N ASP A 152 -7.50 -14.57 -10.65
CA ASP A 152 -6.76 -15.80 -10.88
C ASP A 152 -5.32 -15.44 -11.26
N PRO A 153 -4.29 -15.86 -10.48
CA PRO A 153 -2.89 -15.59 -10.81
C PRO A 153 -2.41 -16.21 -12.12
N HIS A 154 -3.12 -17.20 -12.64
CA HIS A 154 -2.78 -17.85 -13.91
C HIS A 154 -3.39 -17.13 -15.12
N ASP A 155 -4.36 -16.23 -14.91
CA ASP A 155 -4.93 -15.39 -15.96
C ASP A 155 -4.12 -14.09 -16.11
N GLN A 156 -3.03 -14.18 -16.87
CA GLN A 156 -2.13 -13.05 -17.11
C GLN A 156 -2.82 -11.87 -17.81
N GLU A 157 -3.80 -12.13 -18.67
CA GLU A 157 -4.53 -11.07 -19.37
C GLU A 157 -5.41 -10.29 -18.39
N ALA A 158 -6.12 -10.97 -17.49
CA ALA A 158 -6.91 -10.33 -16.45
C ALA A 158 -6.05 -9.53 -15.46
N VAL A 159 -4.87 -10.05 -15.11
CA VAL A 159 -3.90 -9.35 -14.26
C VAL A 159 -3.40 -8.08 -14.94
N GLU A 160 -2.94 -8.15 -16.19
CA GLU A 160 -2.44 -6.99 -16.93
C GLU A 160 -3.53 -5.92 -17.11
N ALA A 161 -4.73 -6.32 -17.48
CA ALA A 161 -5.87 -5.42 -17.60
C ALA A 161 -6.18 -4.71 -16.27
N ARG A 162 -5.96 -5.38 -15.13
CA ARG A 162 -6.14 -4.78 -13.80
C ARG A 162 -5.02 -3.80 -13.46
N ILE A 163 -3.77 -4.11 -13.82
CA ILE A 163 -2.63 -3.20 -13.64
C ILE A 163 -2.88 -1.90 -14.40
N GLU A 164 -3.24 -2.00 -15.68
CA GLU A 164 -3.47 -0.82 -16.53
C GLU A 164 -4.60 0.06 -16.00
N ARG A 165 -5.64 -0.55 -15.40
CA ARG A 165 -6.71 0.19 -14.73
C ARG A 165 -6.23 1.02 -13.55
N TYR A 166 -5.25 0.55 -12.79
CA TYR A 166 -4.72 1.25 -11.61
C TYR A 166 -3.52 2.15 -11.91
N ARG A 167 -2.86 1.99 -13.06
CA ARG A 167 -1.69 2.77 -13.47
C ARG A 167 -1.86 4.30 -13.29
N PRO A 168 -2.98 4.93 -13.72
CA PRO A 168 -3.14 6.38 -13.54
C PRO A 168 -3.13 6.84 -12.08
N GLN A 169 -3.61 6.00 -11.15
CA GLN A 169 -3.60 6.29 -9.72
C GLN A 169 -2.19 6.22 -9.16
N LEU A 170 -1.44 5.17 -9.48
CA LEU A 170 -0.05 5.02 -9.01
C LEU A 170 0.84 6.12 -9.59
N ASP A 171 0.63 6.52 -10.84
CA ASP A 171 1.32 7.66 -11.44
C ASP A 171 1.06 8.96 -10.66
N ALA A 172 -0.19 9.17 -10.23
CA ALA A 172 -0.53 10.31 -9.39
C ALA A 172 0.18 10.26 -8.03
N TYR A 173 0.29 9.07 -7.42
CA TYR A 173 1.01 8.89 -6.15
C TYR A 173 2.52 9.12 -6.32
N ARG A 174 3.15 8.60 -7.39
CA ARG A 174 4.57 8.84 -7.69
C ARG A 174 4.85 10.34 -7.83
N ARG A 175 4.04 11.06 -8.61
CA ARG A 175 4.15 12.53 -8.76
C ARG A 175 3.96 13.26 -7.42
N ALA A 176 3.03 12.80 -6.59
CA ALA A 176 2.80 13.40 -5.28
C ALA A 176 4.02 13.21 -4.36
N VAL A 177 4.56 11.99 -4.26
CA VAL A 177 5.74 11.67 -3.44
C VAL A 177 6.96 12.44 -3.92
N VAL A 178 7.20 12.51 -5.23
CA VAL A 178 8.22 13.37 -5.84
C VAL A 178 8.11 14.81 -5.34
N ARG A 179 6.90 15.39 -5.43
CA ARG A 179 6.68 16.79 -5.08
C ARG A 179 6.74 17.07 -3.58
N ILE A 180 6.28 16.15 -2.75
CA ILE A 180 6.24 16.27 -1.28
C ILE A 180 7.66 16.14 -0.70
N HIS A 181 8.44 15.18 -1.19
CA HIS A 181 9.75 14.86 -0.64
C HIS A 181 10.93 15.46 -1.42
N GLY A 182 10.69 16.08 -2.57
CA GLY A 182 11.75 16.66 -3.41
C GLY A 182 12.63 15.60 -4.08
N LEU A 183 12.06 14.43 -4.40
CA LEU A 183 12.76 13.32 -5.05
C LEU A 183 12.83 13.51 -6.56
N GLU A 184 13.88 12.98 -7.19
CA GLU A 184 13.89 12.81 -8.64
C GLU A 184 12.83 11.79 -9.08
N PRO A 185 12.11 11.98 -10.20
CA PRO A 185 11.04 11.07 -10.63
C PRO A 185 11.46 9.59 -10.76
N GLY A 186 12.70 9.34 -11.21
CA GLY A 186 13.26 7.99 -11.33
C GLY A 186 13.71 7.36 -10.00
N ARG A 187 13.46 8.01 -8.86
CA ARG A 187 13.79 7.52 -7.50
C ARG A 187 12.58 7.12 -6.69
N VAL A 188 11.38 7.15 -7.28
CA VAL A 188 10.15 6.72 -6.62
C VAL A 188 9.60 5.53 -7.37
N ASP A 189 9.68 4.32 -6.83
CA ASP A 189 9.07 3.11 -7.42
C ASP A 189 7.68 2.86 -6.84
N ALA A 190 6.84 2.15 -7.60
CA ALA A 190 5.49 1.78 -7.17
C ALA A 190 5.15 0.35 -7.57
N ALA A 191 4.40 -0.34 -6.72
CA ALA A 191 3.85 -1.66 -7.03
C ALA A 191 2.43 -1.82 -6.52
N LEU A 192 1.63 -2.58 -7.27
CA LEU A 192 0.34 -3.10 -6.85
C LEU A 192 0.55 -4.41 -6.10
N VAL A 193 -0.13 -4.55 -4.97
CA VAL A 193 -0.11 -5.77 -4.14
C VAL A 193 -1.53 -6.34 -4.10
N PHE A 194 -1.79 -7.33 -4.94
CA PHE A 194 -3.05 -8.07 -4.97
C PHE A 194 -3.05 -9.13 -3.86
N LEU A 195 -3.50 -8.75 -2.66
CA LEU A 195 -3.41 -9.56 -1.44
C LEU A 195 -4.06 -10.93 -1.61
N SER A 196 -5.32 -10.94 -2.02
CA SER A 196 -6.13 -12.16 -2.17
C SER A 196 -5.70 -13.03 -3.37
N ALA A 197 -4.89 -12.50 -4.29
CA ALA A 197 -4.27 -13.22 -5.41
C ALA A 197 -2.81 -13.62 -5.12
N GLY A 198 -2.15 -12.97 -4.15
CA GLY A 198 -0.77 -13.28 -3.77
C GLY A 198 0.26 -12.76 -4.76
N ILE A 199 -0.09 -11.70 -5.49
CA ILE A 199 0.66 -11.21 -6.64
C ILE A 199 1.14 -9.79 -6.35
N VAL A 200 2.42 -9.51 -6.63
CA VAL A 200 2.99 -8.16 -6.57
C VAL A 200 3.51 -7.77 -7.95
N ARG A 201 3.09 -6.60 -8.46
CA ARG A 201 3.49 -6.12 -9.80
C ARG A 201 3.94 -4.68 -9.74
N GLU A 202 5.15 -4.43 -10.21
CA GLU A 202 5.69 -3.08 -10.38
C GLU A 202 4.97 -2.37 -11.52
N VAL A 203 4.78 -1.05 -11.39
CA VAL A 203 3.99 -0.22 -12.31
C VAL A 203 4.75 1.00 -12.79
#